data_AF-A0A3C1GC72-F1
#
_entry.id   AF-A0A3C1GC72-F1
#
_cell.length_a   1.000
_cell.length_b   1.000
_cell.length_c   1.000
_cell.angle_alpha   90.00
_cell.angle_beta   90.00
_cell.angle_gamma   90.00
#
_symmetry.space_group_name_H-M   'P 1'
#
loop_
_entity.id
_entity.type
_entity.pdbx_description
1 polymer ?
#
loop_
_entity_poly.entity_id
_entity_poly.type
_entity_poly.pdbx_seq_one_letter_code
_entity_poly.pdbx_strand_id
1 'polypeptide(L)'
;MTVDEEHRERILALAVDVPAVWRDPNTPQRERKRMLALLVEDVTLLKQRQVTAHVRFRGGATTTLTLPRPLTAWELRATSAEAREQMNALLDEYTDAQVAAILNERGLRTGAGEAFDPVSVQWVRSSAGLTSLKERLLAAGMLTGTQIAAQFGVRRTTIGRWRHEGRLEARICNEMGQWLYAPQQARPSDGRLPSEHAAPGAKDSSPVGGAV
;
A
#
# COMPACT_ATOMS: atom_id res chain seq x y z
N MET A 1 14.41 50.33 -42.95
CA MET A 1 15.10 51.05 -41.86
C MET A 1 16.41 50.33 -41.61
N THR A 2 17.52 50.89 -42.05
CA THR A 2 18.87 50.37 -41.82
C THR A 2 19.25 50.72 -40.38
N VAL A 3 19.41 49.71 -39.52
CA VAL A 3 19.96 49.91 -38.17
C VAL A 3 21.43 50.29 -38.34
N ASP A 4 21.81 51.45 -37.84
CA ASP A 4 23.18 51.96 -37.86
C ASP A 4 24.09 51.14 -36.93
N GLU A 5 25.39 51.01 -37.24
CA GLU A 5 26.30 50.12 -36.51
C GLU A 5 26.50 50.60 -35.06
N GLU A 6 26.51 51.93 -34.83
CA GLU A 6 26.57 52.53 -33.48
C GLU A 6 25.33 52.19 -32.63
N HIS A 7 24.15 52.12 -33.27
CA HIS A 7 22.92 51.70 -32.60
C HIS A 7 22.96 50.20 -32.25
N ARG A 8 23.56 49.38 -33.12
CA ARG A 8 23.73 47.95 -32.90
C ARG A 8 24.68 47.68 -31.72
N GLU A 9 25.80 48.39 -31.65
CA GLU A 9 26.75 48.30 -30.53
C GLU A 9 26.11 48.72 -29.21
N ARG A 10 25.34 49.81 -29.18
CA ARG A 10 24.59 50.24 -27.99
C ARG A 10 23.59 49.20 -27.50
N ILE A 11 22.85 48.57 -28.40
CA ILE A 11 21.90 47.50 -28.05
C ILE A 11 22.63 46.28 -27.50
N LEU A 12 23.77 45.90 -28.10
CA LEU A 12 24.58 44.79 -27.62
C LEU A 12 25.19 45.06 -26.24
N ALA A 13 25.62 46.29 -25.97
CA ALA A 13 26.12 46.69 -24.65
C ALA A 13 25.04 46.53 -23.56
N LEU A 14 23.80 46.93 -23.83
CA LEU A 14 22.66 46.73 -22.92
C LEU A 14 22.38 45.25 -22.60
N ALA A 15 22.67 44.34 -23.52
CA ALA A 15 22.45 42.91 -23.31
C ALA A 15 23.45 42.29 -22.32
N VAL A 16 24.63 42.88 -22.14
CA VAL A 16 25.67 42.40 -21.23
C VAL A 16 25.22 42.48 -19.77
N ASP A 17 24.41 43.47 -19.41
CA ASP A 17 23.97 43.72 -18.03
C ASP A 17 22.74 42.88 -17.62
N VAL A 18 22.05 42.26 -18.58
CA VAL A 18 20.82 41.48 -18.34
C VAL A 18 21.02 40.35 -17.32
N PRO A 19 22.08 39.52 -17.39
CA PRO A 19 22.32 38.48 -16.39
C PRO A 19 22.56 39.02 -14.98
N ALA A 20 23.18 40.19 -14.85
CA ALA A 20 23.46 40.83 -13.56
C ALA A 20 22.15 41.30 -12.91
N VAL A 21 21.33 42.05 -13.66
CA VAL A 21 20.02 42.53 -13.18
C VAL A 21 19.08 41.37 -12.85
N TRP A 22 19.10 40.31 -13.67
CA TRP A 22 18.26 39.13 -13.45
C TRP A 22 18.57 38.41 -12.12
N ARG A 23 19.86 38.27 -11.79
CA ARG A 23 20.33 37.55 -10.59
C ARG A 23 20.32 38.40 -9.31
N ASP A 24 20.20 39.72 -9.41
CA ASP A 24 20.13 40.59 -8.24
C ASP A 24 18.91 40.24 -7.36
N PRO A 25 19.08 39.88 -6.07
CA PRO A 25 17.98 39.57 -5.17
C PRO A 25 17.00 40.74 -4.96
N ASN A 26 17.46 41.99 -5.13
CA ASN A 26 16.62 43.18 -5.01
C ASN A 26 15.71 43.40 -6.23
N THR A 27 15.96 42.71 -7.35
CA THR A 27 15.10 42.81 -8.54
C THR A 27 13.74 42.17 -8.27
N PRO A 28 12.63 42.93 -8.29
CA PRO A 28 11.31 42.38 -8.04
C PRO A 28 10.87 41.38 -9.11
N GLN A 29 10.08 40.38 -8.74
CA GLN A 29 9.57 39.37 -9.69
C GLN A 29 8.76 39.98 -10.85
N ARG A 30 8.13 41.14 -10.65
CA ARG A 30 7.44 41.88 -11.70
C ARG A 30 8.40 42.34 -12.80
N GLU A 31 9.58 42.83 -12.44
CA GLU A 31 10.57 43.32 -13.41
C GLU A 31 11.22 42.14 -14.15
N ARG A 32 11.52 41.03 -13.45
CA ARG A 32 11.94 39.78 -14.10
C ARG A 32 10.91 39.29 -15.13
N LYS A 33 9.62 39.30 -14.77
CA LYS A 33 8.54 38.93 -15.70
C LYS A 33 8.48 39.85 -16.92
N ARG A 34 8.68 41.15 -16.75
CA ARG A 34 8.74 42.12 -17.86
C ARG A 34 9.91 41.85 -18.78
N MET A 35 11.10 41.61 -18.24
CA MET A 35 12.28 41.25 -19.03
C MET A 35 12.04 40.00 -19.86
N LEU A 36 11.47 38.95 -19.28
CA LEU A 36 11.09 37.73 -20.02
C LEU A 36 10.10 38.01 -21.15
N ALA A 37 9.11 38.88 -20.93
CA ALA A 37 8.11 39.22 -21.95
C ALA A 37 8.70 39.96 -23.17
N LEU A 38 9.85 40.62 -23.00
CA LEU A 38 10.59 41.24 -24.11
C LEU A 38 11.38 40.22 -24.92
N LEU A 39 11.86 39.14 -24.29
CA LEU A 39 12.74 38.16 -24.91
C LEU A 39 11.97 37.00 -25.54
N VAL A 40 10.94 36.52 -24.84
CA VAL A 40 10.19 35.30 -25.20
C VAL A 40 8.94 35.69 -25.97
N GLU A 41 8.77 35.07 -27.14
CA GLU A 41 7.57 35.19 -27.95
C GLU A 41 6.47 34.26 -27.44
N ASP A 42 6.80 32.97 -27.35
CA ASP A 42 5.93 31.97 -26.74
C ASP A 42 6.73 30.78 -26.18
N VAL A 43 6.02 29.97 -25.38
CA VAL A 43 6.52 28.71 -24.86
C VAL A 43 5.49 27.64 -25.17
N THR A 44 5.89 26.64 -25.97
CA THR A 44 5.05 25.48 -26.27
C THR A 44 5.46 24.32 -25.36
N LEU A 45 4.50 23.80 -24.59
CA LEU A 45 4.71 22.67 -23.69
C LEU A 45 4.15 21.39 -24.31
N LEU A 46 5.00 20.37 -24.46
CA LEU A 46 4.61 19.02 -24.85
C LEU A 46 4.74 18.08 -23.65
N LYS A 47 3.62 17.48 -23.23
CA LYS A 47 3.57 16.57 -22.09
C LYS A 47 3.48 15.13 -22.59
N GLN A 48 4.56 14.38 -22.41
CA GLN A 48 4.63 12.94 -22.72
C GLN A 48 5.19 12.18 -21.50
N ARG A 49 6.26 11.38 -21.69
CA ARG A 49 7.04 10.79 -20.59
C ARG A 49 7.75 11.85 -19.74
N GLN A 50 8.14 12.94 -20.38
CA GLN A 50 8.74 14.13 -19.80
C GLN A 50 7.98 15.35 -20.32
N VAL A 51 8.21 16.52 -19.71
CA VAL A 51 7.68 17.79 -20.20
C VAL A 51 8.78 18.45 -21.05
N THR A 52 8.52 18.59 -22.33
CA THR A 52 9.40 19.33 -23.25
C THR A 52 8.85 20.74 -23.41
N ALA A 53 9.66 21.76 -23.14
CA ALA A 53 9.33 23.15 -23.34
C ALA A 53 10.15 23.71 -24.51
N HIS A 54 9.48 24.06 -25.61
CA HIS A 54 10.07 24.80 -26.69
C HIS A 54 9.86 26.30 -26.45
N VAL A 55 10.95 27.02 -26.21
CA VAL A 55 10.95 28.47 -25.98
C VAL A 55 11.33 29.15 -27.28
N ARG A 56 10.43 29.94 -27.84
CA ARG A 56 10.68 30.76 -29.03
C ARG A 56 10.99 32.18 -28.59
N PHE A 57 12.13 32.71 -29.02
CA PHE A 57 12.53 34.07 -28.72
C PHE A 57 12.08 35.03 -29.82
N ARG A 58 11.88 36.30 -29.45
CA ARG A 58 11.48 37.40 -30.36
C ARG A 58 12.50 37.73 -31.47
N GLY A 59 13.58 36.95 -31.60
CA GLY A 59 14.57 37.00 -32.67
C GLY A 59 14.62 35.74 -33.55
N GLY A 60 13.62 34.87 -33.47
CA GLY A 60 13.53 33.63 -34.26
C GLY A 60 14.34 32.45 -33.70
N ALA A 61 15.24 32.69 -32.74
CA ALA A 61 15.93 31.63 -32.03
C ALA A 61 14.94 30.75 -31.24
N THR A 62 15.19 29.44 -31.20
CA THR A 62 14.38 28.47 -30.44
C THR A 62 15.28 27.63 -29.56
N THR A 63 14.92 27.52 -28.28
CA THR A 63 15.61 26.67 -27.29
C THR A 63 14.65 25.61 -26.78
N THR A 64 15.13 24.37 -26.67
CA THR A 64 14.34 23.27 -26.12
C THR A 64 14.85 22.89 -24.74
N LEU A 65 13.94 22.87 -23.76
CA LEU A 65 14.21 22.42 -22.40
C LEU A 65 13.45 21.12 -22.15
N THR A 66 14.10 20.14 -21.51
CA THR A 66 13.45 18.89 -21.13
C THR A 66 13.41 18.79 -19.62
N LEU A 67 12.21 18.62 -19.06
CA LEU A 67 11.95 18.56 -17.63
C LEU A 67 11.33 17.21 -17.28
N PRO A 68 11.67 16.61 -16.13
CA PRO A 68 10.97 15.43 -15.67
C PRO A 68 9.48 15.74 -15.50
N ARG A 69 8.63 14.75 -15.78
CA ARG A 69 7.20 14.89 -15.54
C ARG A 69 6.97 14.99 -14.03
N PRO A 70 6.19 15.98 -13.54
CA PRO A 70 5.82 16.02 -12.14
C PRO A 70 5.06 14.75 -11.77
N LEU A 71 5.39 14.20 -10.59
CA LEU A 71 4.70 13.05 -10.04
C LEU A 71 3.21 13.36 -9.89
N THR A 72 2.37 12.39 -10.25
CA THR A 72 0.93 12.45 -10.03
C THR A 72 0.61 12.45 -8.54
N ALA A 73 -0.58 12.91 -8.16
CA ALA A 73 -1.00 12.95 -6.75
C ALA A 73 -0.94 11.57 -6.06
N TRP A 74 -1.18 10.48 -6.80
CA TRP A 74 -1.03 9.12 -6.29
C TRP A 74 0.44 8.75 -6.09
N GLU A 75 1.33 9.08 -7.03
CA GLU A 75 2.77 8.81 -6.91
C GLU A 75 3.40 9.60 -5.76
N LEU A 76 2.94 10.83 -5.52
CA LEU A 76 3.34 11.62 -4.37
C LEU A 76 2.87 11.04 -3.04
N ARG A 77 1.71 10.37 -3.04
CA ARG A 77 1.12 9.73 -1.85
C ARG A 77 1.44 8.23 -1.77
N ALA A 78 2.33 7.74 -2.63
CA ALA A 78 2.75 6.36 -2.60
C ALA A 78 3.63 6.14 -1.36
N THR A 79 3.26 5.18 -0.52
CA THR A 79 4.10 4.74 0.60
C THR A 79 5.50 4.39 0.09
N SER A 80 6.53 4.83 0.82
CA SER A 80 7.94 4.64 0.44
C SER A 80 8.28 3.17 0.20
N ALA A 81 9.24 2.91 -0.69
CA ALA A 81 9.71 1.55 -0.97
C ALA A 81 10.22 0.86 0.31
N GLU A 82 10.97 1.59 1.14
CA GLU A 82 11.45 1.11 2.44
C GLU A 82 10.31 0.65 3.35
N ALA A 83 9.25 1.46 3.49
CA ALA A 83 8.11 1.09 4.33
C ALA A 83 7.36 -0.13 3.77
N ARG A 84 7.31 -0.31 2.44
CA ARG A 84 6.73 -1.50 1.80
C ARG A 84 7.58 -2.75 2.03
N GLU A 85 8.90 -2.65 1.93
CA GLU A 85 9.82 -3.76 2.19
C GLU A 85 9.74 -4.21 3.66
N GLN A 86 9.76 -3.26 4.59
CA GLN A 86 9.59 -3.56 6.01
C GLN A 86 8.23 -4.16 6.31
N MET A 87 7.16 -3.62 5.72
CA MET A 87 5.82 -4.20 5.81
C MET A 87 5.80 -5.64 5.31
N ASN A 88 6.42 -5.91 4.16
CA ASN A 88 6.48 -7.25 3.60
C ASN A 88 7.19 -8.24 4.52
N ALA A 89 8.31 -7.86 5.14
CA ALA A 89 9.02 -8.71 6.09
C ALA A 89 8.21 -8.94 7.37
N LEU A 90 7.54 -7.91 7.90
CA LEU A 90 6.75 -8.03 9.13
C LEU A 90 5.50 -8.91 8.94
N LEU A 91 4.91 -8.93 7.75
CA LEU A 91 3.73 -9.76 7.45
C LEU A 91 3.97 -11.28 7.51
N ASP A 92 5.23 -11.73 7.63
CA ASP A 92 5.56 -13.14 7.88
C ASP A 92 5.16 -13.58 9.30
N GLU A 93 5.19 -12.66 10.26
CA GLU A 93 4.99 -12.98 11.67
C GLU A 93 3.87 -12.17 12.35
N TYR A 94 3.58 -10.97 11.85
CA TYR A 94 2.74 -10.00 12.52
C TYR A 94 1.44 -9.74 11.75
N THR A 95 0.35 -9.48 12.49
CA THR A 95 -0.93 -9.07 11.91
C THR A 95 -0.87 -7.64 11.38
N ASP A 96 -1.82 -7.24 10.53
CA ASP A 96 -1.87 -5.89 9.97
C ASP A 96 -1.83 -4.77 11.05
N ALA A 97 -2.50 -4.90 12.21
CA ALA A 97 -2.33 -3.98 13.36
C ALA A 97 -0.92 -3.97 13.93
N GLN A 98 -0.35 -5.14 14.16
CA GLN A 98 0.98 -5.23 14.76
C GLN A 98 2.01 -4.63 13.82
N VAL A 99 1.89 -4.89 12.51
CA VAL A 99 2.68 -4.25 11.47
C VAL A 99 2.52 -2.74 11.53
N ALA A 100 1.29 -2.22 11.61
CA ALA A 100 1.04 -0.78 11.73
C ALA A 100 1.73 -0.16 12.96
N ALA A 101 1.61 -0.81 14.12
CA ALA A 101 2.25 -0.37 15.36
C ALA A 101 3.79 -0.34 15.22
N ILE A 102 4.39 -1.43 14.73
CA ILE A 102 5.84 -1.54 14.56
C ILE A 102 6.37 -0.51 13.56
N LEU A 103 5.67 -0.28 12.45
CA LEU A 103 6.07 0.73 11.46
C LEU A 103 6.03 2.14 12.07
N ASN A 104 5.00 2.44 12.87
CA ASN A 104 4.87 3.73 13.54
C ASN A 104 5.97 3.96 14.59
N GLU A 105 6.30 2.92 15.37
CA GLU A 105 7.40 2.93 16.36
C GLU A 105 8.76 3.17 15.68
N ARG A 106 8.95 2.61 14.48
CA ARG A 106 10.15 2.85 13.66
C ARG A 106 10.18 4.24 13.00
N GLY A 107 9.17 5.08 13.26
CA GLY A 107 9.09 6.44 12.71
C GLY A 107 8.63 6.49 11.24
N LEU A 108 8.25 5.36 10.65
CA LEU A 108 7.75 5.32 9.27
C LEU A 108 6.31 5.86 9.22
N ARG A 109 5.97 6.47 8.08
CA ARG A 109 4.66 7.08 7.84
C ARG A 109 4.10 6.66 6.49
N THR A 110 2.79 6.80 6.34
CA THR A 110 2.12 6.57 5.05
C THR A 110 2.60 7.62 4.03
N GLY A 111 2.35 7.39 2.74
CA GLY A 111 2.68 8.40 1.72
C GLY A 111 1.92 9.72 1.86
N ALA A 112 0.86 9.78 2.67
CA ALA A 112 0.19 11.03 3.06
C ALA A 112 0.87 11.74 4.25
N GLY A 113 1.91 11.15 4.85
CA GLY A 113 2.57 11.66 6.05
C GLY A 113 1.86 11.31 7.36
N GLU A 114 0.83 10.47 7.31
CA GLU A 114 0.05 10.06 8.48
C GLU A 114 0.65 8.81 9.15
N ALA A 115 0.23 8.55 10.39
CA ALA A 115 0.53 7.29 11.06
C ALA A 115 -0.16 6.11 10.35
N PHE A 116 0.45 4.93 10.39
CA PHE A 116 -0.18 3.71 9.92
C PHE A 116 -1.29 3.26 10.87
N ASP A 117 -2.43 2.91 10.31
CA ASP A 117 -3.49 2.13 10.94
C ASP A 117 -3.67 0.77 10.20
N PRO A 118 -4.40 -0.20 10.76
CA PRO A 118 -4.62 -1.48 10.11
C PRO A 118 -5.21 -1.39 8.69
N VAL A 119 -6.08 -0.42 8.44
CA VAL A 119 -6.76 -0.22 7.16
C VAL A 119 -5.78 0.30 6.11
N SER A 120 -4.92 1.22 6.49
CA SER A 120 -3.84 1.77 5.67
C SER A 120 -2.84 0.68 5.29
N VAL A 121 -2.48 -0.21 6.23
CA VAL A 121 -1.62 -1.38 5.95
C VAL A 121 -2.31 -2.32 4.97
N GLN A 122 -3.59 -2.64 5.17
CA GLN A 122 -4.36 -3.47 4.24
C GLN A 122 -4.41 -2.87 2.83
N TRP A 123 -4.57 -1.55 2.71
CA TRP A 123 -4.59 -0.85 1.41
C TRP A 123 -3.22 -0.86 0.74
N VAL A 124 -2.15 -0.57 1.48
CA VAL A 124 -0.76 -0.63 0.97
C VAL A 124 -0.42 -2.06 0.53
N ARG A 125 -0.78 -3.05 1.34
CA ARG A 125 -0.63 -4.46 1.02
C ARG A 125 -1.33 -4.82 -0.29
N SER A 126 -2.60 -4.44 -0.43
CA SER A 126 -3.41 -4.74 -1.63
C SER A 126 -2.87 -4.04 -2.89
N SER A 127 -2.46 -2.77 -2.77
CA SER A 127 -1.90 -2.00 -3.90
C SER A 127 -0.51 -2.48 -4.32
N ALA A 128 0.28 -3.02 -3.39
CA ALA A 128 1.60 -3.58 -3.64
C ALA A 128 1.57 -5.09 -3.96
N GLY A 129 0.40 -5.74 -3.93
CA GLY A 129 0.26 -7.17 -4.19
C GLY A 129 0.89 -8.07 -3.11
N LEU A 130 1.02 -7.56 -1.89
CA LEU A 130 1.57 -8.30 -0.76
C LEU A 130 0.49 -9.23 -0.16
N THR A 131 0.89 -10.44 0.23
CA THR A 131 -0.01 -11.39 0.90
C THR A 131 -0.13 -11.08 2.39
N SER A 132 -1.30 -11.34 2.96
CA SER A 132 -1.57 -11.21 4.40
C SER A 132 -0.93 -12.33 5.21
N LEU A 133 -0.74 -12.10 6.51
CA LEU A 133 -0.28 -13.15 7.45
C LEU A 133 -1.15 -14.42 7.34
N LYS A 134 -2.48 -14.28 7.22
CA LYS A 134 -3.40 -15.40 7.06
C LYS A 134 -3.09 -16.23 5.81
N GLU A 135 -2.90 -15.58 4.66
CA GLU A 135 -2.59 -16.27 3.41
C GLU A 135 -1.24 -16.98 3.49
N ARG A 136 -0.24 -16.34 4.10
CA ARG A 136 1.09 -16.95 4.31
C ARG A 136 1.03 -18.16 5.23
N LEU A 137 0.30 -18.08 6.34
CA LEU A 137 0.12 -19.20 7.26
C LEU A 137 -0.63 -20.37 6.61
N LEU A 138 -1.66 -20.09 5.82
CA LEU A 138 -2.37 -21.13 5.06
C LEU A 138 -1.45 -21.78 4.01
N ALA A 139 -0.63 -20.99 3.31
CA ALA A 139 0.36 -21.49 2.36
C ALA A 139 1.46 -22.32 3.05
N ALA A 140 1.81 -21.99 4.30
CA ALA A 140 2.72 -22.76 5.15
C ALA A 140 2.09 -24.06 5.72
N GLY A 141 0.84 -24.37 5.38
CA GLY A 141 0.17 -25.61 5.77
C GLY A 141 -0.64 -25.52 7.06
N MET A 142 -0.81 -24.33 7.64
CA MET A 142 -1.75 -24.15 8.76
C MET A 142 -3.19 -24.35 8.29
N LEU A 143 -4.01 -24.94 9.15
CA LEU A 143 -5.39 -25.29 8.85
C LEU A 143 -6.36 -24.33 9.52
N THR A 144 -7.46 -24.04 8.83
CA THR A 144 -8.59 -23.35 9.43
C THR A 144 -9.28 -24.24 10.47
N GLY A 145 -10.00 -23.62 11.41
CA GLY A 145 -10.80 -24.36 12.40
C GLY A 145 -11.81 -25.33 11.79
N THR A 146 -12.29 -25.08 10.57
CA THR A 146 -13.17 -26.00 9.84
C THR A 146 -12.41 -27.21 9.28
N GLN A 147 -11.21 -26.98 8.71
CA GLN A 147 -10.38 -28.05 8.16
C GLN A 147 -9.90 -29.01 9.26
N ILE A 148 -9.40 -28.48 10.39
CA ILE A 148 -8.95 -29.34 11.50
C ILE A 148 -10.11 -30.08 12.18
N ALA A 149 -11.30 -29.47 12.23
CA ALA A 149 -12.51 -30.13 12.71
C ALA A 149 -12.90 -31.31 11.79
N ALA A 150 -12.85 -31.11 10.47
CA ALA A 150 -13.10 -32.17 9.49
C ALA A 150 -12.04 -33.28 9.58
N GLN A 151 -10.77 -32.92 9.76
CA GLN A 151 -9.66 -33.88 9.90
C GLN A 151 -9.88 -34.84 11.06
N PHE A 152 -10.38 -34.37 12.21
CA PHE A 152 -10.61 -35.21 13.40
C PHE A 152 -12.05 -35.74 13.53
N GLY A 153 -12.95 -35.38 12.61
CA GLY A 153 -14.37 -35.74 12.67
C GLY A 153 -15.09 -35.16 13.91
N VAL A 154 -14.70 -33.98 14.38
CA VAL A 154 -15.26 -33.34 15.57
C VAL A 154 -15.94 -32.01 15.26
N ARG A 155 -16.74 -31.49 16.20
CA ARG A 155 -17.34 -30.16 16.09
C ARG A 155 -16.29 -29.07 16.37
N ARG A 156 -16.46 -27.89 15.78
CA ARG A 156 -15.60 -26.71 16.01
C ARG A 156 -15.51 -26.30 17.49
N THR A 157 -16.55 -26.57 18.27
CA THR A 157 -16.56 -26.33 19.72
C THR A 157 -15.51 -27.18 20.45
N THR A 158 -15.35 -28.44 20.04
CA THR A 158 -14.30 -29.34 20.55
C THR A 158 -12.91 -28.81 20.24
N ILE A 159 -12.69 -28.30 19.02
CA ILE A 159 -11.42 -27.66 18.62
C ILE A 159 -11.13 -26.43 19.49
N GLY A 160 -12.13 -25.56 19.71
CA GLY A 160 -11.99 -24.40 20.59
C GLY A 160 -11.64 -24.76 22.03
N ARG A 161 -12.24 -25.83 22.56
CA ARG A 161 -11.90 -26.38 23.88
C ARG A 161 -10.47 -26.92 23.92
N TRP A 162 -10.07 -27.77 22.98
CA TRP A 162 -8.71 -28.31 22.93
C TRP A 162 -7.65 -27.23 22.80
N ARG A 163 -7.94 -26.14 22.07
CA ARG A 163 -7.09 -24.95 22.02
C ARG A 163 -6.94 -24.32 23.40
N HIS A 164 -8.04 -24.09 24.13
CA HIS A 164 -7.99 -23.54 25.48
C HIS A 164 -7.24 -24.45 26.47
N GLU A 165 -7.32 -25.76 26.28
CA GLU A 165 -6.58 -26.76 27.05
C GLU A 165 -5.11 -26.91 26.61
N GLY A 166 -4.64 -26.13 25.62
CA GLY A 166 -3.25 -26.19 25.12
C GLY A 166 -2.90 -27.44 24.33
N ARG A 167 -3.91 -28.20 23.89
CA ARG A 167 -3.74 -29.48 23.17
C ARG A 167 -3.57 -29.30 21.66
N LEU A 168 -3.93 -28.13 21.13
CA LEU A 168 -3.73 -27.74 19.75
C LEU A 168 -2.85 -26.52 19.70
N GLU A 169 -1.80 -26.58 18.88
CA GLU A 169 -1.02 -25.40 18.53
C GLU A 169 -1.84 -24.52 17.57
N ALA A 170 -2.06 -23.28 17.97
CA ALA A 170 -2.89 -22.34 17.22
C ALA A 170 -2.28 -20.94 17.25
N ARG A 171 -2.45 -20.20 16.15
CA ARG A 171 -1.97 -18.83 15.99
C ARG A 171 -3.10 -17.92 15.53
N ILE A 172 -3.15 -16.72 16.10
CA ILE A 172 -4.05 -15.66 15.63
C ILE A 172 -3.49 -15.11 14.31
N CYS A 173 -4.32 -15.02 13.29
CA CYS A 173 -3.90 -14.57 11.95
C CYS A 173 -4.45 -13.19 11.55
N ASN A 174 -5.36 -12.61 12.34
CA ASN A 174 -5.90 -11.26 12.13
C ASN A 174 -6.52 -10.67 13.40
N GLU A 175 -6.90 -9.40 13.31
CA GLU A 175 -7.51 -8.65 14.41
C GLU A 175 -8.93 -9.08 14.76
N MET A 176 -9.61 -9.78 13.86
CA MET A 176 -10.91 -10.40 14.15
C MET A 176 -10.77 -11.60 15.10
N GLY A 177 -9.56 -11.93 15.55
CA GLY A 177 -9.29 -13.06 16.44
C GLY A 177 -9.49 -14.40 15.75
N GLN A 178 -9.31 -14.48 14.43
CA GLN A 178 -9.40 -15.76 13.71
C GLN A 178 -8.16 -16.61 14.02
N TRP A 179 -8.41 -17.88 14.35
CA TRP A 179 -7.38 -18.85 14.69
C TRP A 179 -7.10 -19.78 13.51
N LEU A 180 -5.82 -19.97 13.23
CA LEU A 180 -5.31 -21.06 12.39
C LEU A 180 -4.57 -22.05 13.29
N TYR A 181 -4.58 -23.32 12.89
CA TYR A 181 -4.08 -24.44 13.69
C TYR A 181 -2.98 -25.16 12.93
N ALA A 182 -1.95 -25.62 13.63
CA ALA A 182 -0.93 -26.47 13.03
C ALA A 182 -1.56 -27.82 12.61
N PRO A 183 -1.16 -28.40 11.47
CA PRO A 183 -1.60 -29.73 11.09
C PRO A 183 -1.04 -30.74 12.09
N GLN A 184 -1.92 -31.55 12.69
CA GLN A 184 -1.53 -32.55 13.68
C GLN A 184 -1.93 -33.95 13.22
N GLN A 185 -1.01 -34.91 13.36
CA GLN A 185 -1.20 -36.28 12.87
C GLN A 185 -2.13 -37.10 13.77
N ALA A 186 -2.09 -36.87 15.08
CA ALA A 186 -2.88 -37.61 16.06
C ALA A 186 -3.96 -36.72 16.68
N ARG A 187 -5.15 -37.30 16.85
CA ARG A 187 -6.24 -36.65 17.57
C ARG A 187 -5.84 -36.49 19.05
N PRO A 188 -5.92 -35.28 19.63
CA PRO A 188 -5.71 -35.12 21.06
C PRO A 188 -6.64 -36.02 21.87
N SER A 189 -6.11 -36.68 22.90
CA SER A 189 -6.92 -37.49 23.80
C SER A 189 -8.00 -36.63 24.42
N ASP A 190 -9.27 -36.95 24.16
CA ASP A 190 -10.40 -36.08 24.49
C ASP A 190 -10.65 -35.94 26.01
N GLY A 191 -9.85 -36.62 26.87
CA GLY A 191 -10.04 -36.71 28.32
C GLY A 191 -11.35 -37.37 28.74
N ARG A 192 -12.19 -37.75 27.76
CA ARG A 192 -13.44 -38.45 27.94
C ARG A 192 -13.11 -39.94 27.90
N LEU A 193 -13.33 -40.63 29.02
CA LEU A 193 -13.41 -42.09 29.03
C LEU A 193 -14.38 -42.53 27.92
N PRO A 194 -14.14 -43.67 27.23
CA PRO A 194 -15.12 -44.22 26.31
C PRO A 194 -16.45 -44.31 27.06
N SER A 195 -17.47 -43.61 26.60
CA SER A 195 -18.81 -43.81 27.13
C SER A 195 -19.22 -45.22 26.72
N GLU A 196 -19.06 -46.18 27.63
CA GLU A 196 -19.84 -47.41 27.60
C GLU A 196 -21.32 -47.03 27.58
N HIS A 197 -22.03 -47.63 26.63
CA HIS A 197 -23.48 -47.60 26.41
C HIS A 197 -24.06 -46.40 25.63
N ALA A 198 -24.41 -46.68 24.38
CA ALA A 198 -25.81 -46.73 23.98
C ALA A 198 -25.97 -47.75 22.84
N ALA A 199 -26.38 -48.98 23.19
CA ALA A 199 -26.90 -49.94 22.23
C ALA A 199 -28.17 -49.37 21.56
N PRO A 200 -28.46 -49.72 20.29
CA PRO A 200 -29.64 -49.23 19.60
C PRO A 200 -30.90 -49.81 20.25
N GLY A 201 -31.67 -48.97 20.92
CA GLY A 201 -33.00 -49.33 21.41
C GLY A 201 -33.91 -49.69 20.23
N ALA A 202 -34.35 -50.95 20.23
CA ALA A 202 -35.37 -51.49 19.35
C ALA A 202 -36.62 -50.60 19.38
N LYS A 203 -37.03 -50.10 18.21
CA LYS A 203 -38.39 -49.62 17.99
C LYS A 203 -39.20 -50.82 17.53
N ASP A 204 -40.08 -51.30 18.39
CA ASP A 204 -41.09 -52.28 18.02
C ASP A 204 -42.48 -51.61 17.96
N SER A 205 -43.05 -51.69 16.77
CA SER A 205 -44.49 -51.81 16.47
C SER A 205 -45.49 -50.69 16.83
N SER A 206 -45.95 -49.99 15.78
CA SER A 206 -47.34 -49.47 15.67
C SER A 206 -48.33 -50.63 15.41
N PRO A 207 -49.68 -50.48 15.53
CA PRO A 207 -50.46 -49.77 14.49
C PRO A 207 -51.78 -49.05 14.92
N VAL A 208 -52.13 -48.02 14.12
CA VAL A 208 -53.42 -47.66 13.49
C VAL A 208 -54.78 -47.85 14.20
N GLY A 209 -55.58 -46.76 14.18
CA GLY A 209 -57.05 -46.72 13.98
C GLY A 209 -57.82 -46.15 15.17
N GLY A 210 -58.78 -45.21 15.07
CA GLY A 210 -59.50 -44.58 13.96
C GLY A 210 -60.46 -43.49 14.51
N ALA A 211 -61.20 -42.86 13.59
CA ALA A 211 -62.21 -41.79 13.76
C ALA A 211 -63.21 -42.03 14.93
N VAL A 212 -63.85 -41.00 15.52
CA VAL A 212 -64.78 -39.98 14.95
C VAL A 212 -64.73 -38.71 15.79
#